data_AF-A0A3R8Y1T8-F1
#
_entry.id   AF-A0A3R8Y1T8-F1
#
_cell.length_a   1.000
_cell.length_b   1.000
_cell.length_c   1.000
_cell.angle_alpha   90.00
_cell.angle_beta   90.00
_cell.angle_gamma   90.00
#
_symmetry.space_group_name_H-M   'P 1'
#
loop_
_entity.id
_entity.type
_entity.pdbx_description
1 polymer ?
#
loop_
_entity_poly.entity_id
_entity_poly.type
_entity_poly.pdbx_seq_one_letter_code
_entity_poly.pdbx_strand_id
1 'polypeptide(L)'
;SYAKGASALRQLVTWLGEKDFLAGINTHFTRHRFANAALADFIDSLASATERDVHAWADTWLRTTGVDTLRPVVTRGEEGTYTLQVEHKGSRPHRIAVGLYDLDVADEGRHLVLRDRLDLDVPQSTPQPIGKRPTLLLLNDGDLTYAKVRFDTESFKAVTECLSGLPSPLTRAVVWNALRDAVRDGELPPTAYLDVARAHLPHETDLALVQGVLAFASTYVADRYTTPE
;
A
#
# COMPACT_ATOMS: atom_id res chain seq x y z
N SER A 1 7.65 10.33 12.89
CA SER A 1 8.24 10.94 11.67
C SER A 1 7.13 11.59 10.86
N TYR A 2 7.44 12.60 10.06
CA TYR A 2 6.47 13.28 9.18
C TYR A 2 5.72 12.30 8.25
N ALA A 3 6.41 11.27 7.76
CA ALA A 3 5.83 10.25 6.88
C ALA A 3 4.66 9.48 7.51
N LYS A 4 4.79 9.01 8.76
CA LYS A 4 3.68 8.32 9.46
C LYS A 4 2.47 9.25 9.64
N GLY A 5 2.72 10.53 9.96
CA GLY A 5 1.65 11.52 10.10
C GLY A 5 0.88 11.75 8.79
N ALA A 6 1.60 11.92 7.68
CA ALA A 6 0.99 12.09 6.36
C ALA A 6 0.19 10.85 5.92
N SER A 7 0.74 9.64 6.11
CA SER A 7 0.02 8.40 5.80
C SER A 7 -1.19 8.19 6.71
N ALA A 8 -1.10 8.55 8.01
CA ALA A 8 -2.25 8.47 8.92
C ALA A 8 -3.39 9.42 8.49
N LEU A 9 -3.07 10.64 8.05
CA LEU A 9 -4.08 11.55 7.50
C LEU A 9 -4.69 11.01 6.21
N ARG A 10 -3.89 10.49 5.28
CA ARG A 10 -4.42 9.88 4.04
C ARG A 10 -5.32 8.69 4.34
N GLN A 11 -4.92 7.85 5.29
CA GLN A 11 -5.73 6.73 5.75
C GLN A 11 -7.05 7.18 6.37
N LEU A 12 -7.02 8.26 7.18
CA LEU A 12 -8.21 8.82 7.82
C LEU A 12 -9.19 9.36 6.77
N VAL A 13 -8.70 10.10 5.77
CA VAL A 13 -9.52 10.57 4.64
C VAL A 13 -10.11 9.39 3.87
N THR A 14 -9.31 8.38 3.58
CA THR A 14 -9.75 7.17 2.84
C THR A 14 -10.81 6.39 3.62
N TRP A 15 -10.67 6.30 4.95
CA TRP A 15 -11.58 5.56 5.81
C TRP A 15 -12.88 6.31 6.12
N LEU A 16 -12.82 7.63 6.31
CA LEU A 16 -14.00 8.48 6.54
C LEU A 16 -14.77 8.78 5.25
N GLY A 17 -14.06 8.92 4.13
CA GLY A 17 -14.57 9.55 2.91
C GLY A 17 -14.31 11.06 2.92
N GLU A 18 -14.01 11.59 1.74
CA GLU A 18 -13.59 12.99 1.56
C GLU A 18 -14.64 14.00 2.07
N LYS A 19 -15.92 13.74 1.79
CA LYS A 19 -17.02 14.61 2.20
C LYS A 19 -17.09 14.79 3.72
N ASP A 20 -17.11 13.68 4.46
CA ASP A 20 -17.23 13.69 5.92
C ASP A 20 -15.97 14.27 6.56
N PHE A 21 -14.79 13.91 6.01
CA PHE A 21 -13.53 14.51 6.44
C PHE A 21 -13.53 16.04 6.29
N LEU A 22 -13.88 16.57 5.11
CA LEU A 22 -13.93 18.02 4.88
C LEU A 22 -14.96 18.72 5.77
N ALA A 23 -16.12 18.10 6.01
CA ALA A 23 -17.12 18.65 6.93
C ALA A 23 -16.59 18.73 8.37
N GLY A 24 -15.88 17.70 8.83
CA GLY A 24 -15.23 17.69 10.14
C GLY A 24 -14.08 18.71 10.25
N ILE A 25 -13.27 18.87 9.21
CA ILE A 25 -12.21 19.90 9.13
C ILE A 25 -12.80 21.31 9.19
N ASN A 26 -13.86 21.59 8.43
CA ASN A 26 -14.54 22.87 8.47
C ASN A 26 -15.10 23.17 9.87
N THR A 27 -15.66 22.15 10.53
CA THR A 27 -16.14 22.25 11.92
C THR A 27 -14.98 22.58 12.87
N HIS A 28 -13.84 21.90 12.73
CA HIS A 28 -12.66 22.15 13.55
C HIS A 28 -12.14 23.59 13.42
N PHE A 29 -11.92 24.05 12.19
CA PHE A 29 -11.45 25.42 11.95
C PHE A 29 -12.44 26.48 12.42
N THR A 30 -13.74 26.21 12.31
CA THR A 30 -14.78 27.12 12.82
C THR A 30 -14.75 27.21 14.34
N ARG A 31 -14.68 26.07 15.05
CA ARG A 31 -14.65 26.01 16.52
C ARG A 31 -13.40 26.64 17.13
N HIS A 32 -12.24 26.46 16.49
CA HIS A 32 -10.94 26.88 17.04
C HIS A 32 -10.34 28.09 16.30
N ARG A 33 -11.17 28.87 15.59
CA ARG A 33 -10.72 30.03 14.83
C ARG A 33 -9.99 31.03 15.73
N PHE A 34 -8.74 31.36 15.37
CA PHE A 34 -7.85 32.26 16.11
C PHE A 34 -7.51 31.80 17.55
N ALA A 35 -7.70 30.51 17.84
CA ALA A 35 -7.39 29.89 19.12
C ALA A 35 -6.40 28.73 18.92
N ASN A 36 -6.10 28.02 20.02
CA ASN A 36 -5.32 26.79 19.99
C ASN A 36 -6.26 25.57 20.02
N ALA A 37 -5.78 24.43 19.53
CA ALA A 37 -6.48 23.16 19.59
C ALA A 37 -5.50 22.01 19.89
N ALA A 38 -6.00 20.99 20.58
CA ALA A 38 -5.32 19.73 20.82
C ALA A 38 -5.81 18.64 19.86
N LEU A 39 -5.16 17.47 19.88
CA LEU A 39 -5.59 16.32 19.09
C LEU A 39 -7.03 15.89 19.42
N ALA A 40 -7.42 15.95 20.70
CA ALA A 40 -8.79 15.59 21.10
C ALA A 40 -9.83 16.47 20.39
N ASP A 41 -9.62 17.79 20.37
CA ASP A 41 -10.50 18.75 19.68
C ASP A 41 -10.64 18.46 18.18
N PHE A 42 -9.56 18.00 17.56
CA PHE A 42 -9.54 17.59 16.15
C PHE A 42 -10.38 16.34 15.93
N ILE A 43 -10.19 15.30 16.76
CA ILE A 43 -10.95 14.05 16.67
C ILE A 43 -12.44 14.28 16.94
N ASP A 44 -12.79 15.10 17.94
CA ASP A 44 -14.18 15.45 18.27
C ASP A 44 -14.89 16.16 17.11
N SER A 45 -14.15 17.00 16.38
CA SER A 45 -14.68 17.70 15.22
C SER A 45 -14.96 16.76 14.05
N LEU A 46 -14.06 15.80 13.80
CA LEU A 46 -14.25 14.76 12.79
C LEU A 46 -15.39 13.79 13.15
N ALA A 47 -15.46 13.35 14.41
CA ALA A 47 -16.50 12.45 14.90
C ALA A 47 -17.90 13.04 14.74
N SER A 48 -18.04 14.38 14.80
CA SER A 48 -19.34 15.04 14.59
C SER A 48 -19.87 15.00 13.16
N ALA A 49 -19.06 14.55 12.18
CA ALA A 49 -19.39 14.53 10.77
C ALA A 49 -19.65 13.11 10.21
N THR A 50 -19.56 12.06 11.02
CA THR A 50 -19.66 10.66 10.57
C THR A 50 -20.29 9.77 11.65
N GLU A 51 -20.81 8.61 11.25
CA GLU A 51 -21.26 7.56 12.18
C GLU A 51 -20.13 6.60 12.58
N ARG A 52 -18.95 6.69 11.95
CA ARG A 52 -17.80 5.83 12.27
C ARG A 52 -17.15 6.25 13.59
N ASP A 53 -16.65 5.28 14.36
CA ASP A 53 -15.97 5.54 15.64
C ASP A 53 -14.54 6.09 15.43
N VAL A 54 -14.45 7.40 15.23
CA VAL A 54 -13.17 8.11 14.99
C VAL A 54 -12.26 8.07 16.22
N HIS A 55 -12.81 7.98 17.43
CA HIS A 55 -12.02 7.92 18.66
C HIS A 55 -11.27 6.61 18.79
N ALA A 56 -11.96 5.49 18.57
CA ALA A 56 -11.32 4.16 18.56
C ALA A 56 -10.29 4.04 17.43
N TRP A 57 -10.59 4.61 16.25
CA TRP A 57 -9.62 4.69 15.16
C TRP A 57 -8.37 5.47 15.58
N ALA A 58 -8.53 6.65 16.17
CA ALA A 58 -7.42 7.52 16.55
C ALA A 58 -6.54 6.90 17.65
N ASP A 59 -7.15 6.20 18.61
CA ASP A 59 -6.41 5.45 19.64
C ASP A 59 -5.51 4.39 18.99
N THR A 60 -6.09 3.58 18.11
CA THR A 60 -5.36 2.50 17.43
C THR A 60 -4.31 3.03 16.46
N TRP A 61 -4.56 4.13 15.75
CA TRP A 61 -3.63 4.65 14.73
C TRP A 61 -2.53 5.56 15.27
N LEU A 62 -2.91 6.49 16.15
CA LEU A 62 -2.04 7.57 16.58
C LEU A 62 -1.30 7.25 17.89
N ARG A 63 -1.85 6.37 18.73
CA ARG A 63 -1.29 6.06 20.05
C ARG A 63 -0.54 4.73 20.13
N THR A 64 -0.48 3.98 19.03
CA THR A 64 0.30 2.73 18.95
C THR A 64 1.58 2.93 18.12
N THR A 65 2.60 2.11 18.38
CA THR A 65 3.88 2.10 17.64
C THR A 65 3.94 0.97 16.61
N GLY A 66 5.01 0.90 15.82
CA GLY A 66 5.19 -0.14 14.80
C GLY A 66 4.41 0.07 13.51
N VAL A 67 4.55 -0.87 12.59
CA VAL A 67 3.91 -0.92 11.27
C VAL A 67 3.31 -2.31 11.07
N ASP A 68 2.10 -2.35 10.55
CA ASP A 68 1.36 -3.59 10.29
C ASP A 68 1.83 -4.20 8.97
N THR A 69 1.72 -5.53 8.82
CA THR A 69 2.02 -6.22 7.56
C THR A 69 0.74 -6.83 6.98
N LEU A 70 0.51 -6.59 5.69
CA LEU A 70 -0.62 -7.09 4.92
C LEU A 70 -0.12 -8.07 3.84
N ARG A 71 -0.68 -9.28 3.82
CA ARG A 71 -0.32 -10.33 2.85
C ARG A 71 -1.58 -10.89 2.19
N PRO A 72 -1.63 -10.98 0.84
CA PRO A 72 -2.77 -11.57 0.16
C PRO A 72 -2.73 -13.09 0.28
N VAL A 73 -3.89 -13.67 0.55
CA VAL A 73 -4.18 -15.10 0.51
C VAL A 73 -5.24 -15.30 -0.56
N VAL A 74 -4.83 -15.85 -1.70
CA VAL A 74 -5.69 -16.05 -2.87
C VAL A 74 -6.09 -17.52 -2.93
N THR A 75 -7.39 -17.78 -2.80
CA THR A 75 -7.95 -19.13 -2.79
C THR A 75 -8.73 -19.38 -4.07
N ARG A 76 -8.50 -20.53 -4.71
CA ARG A 76 -9.29 -20.94 -5.88
C ARG A 76 -10.65 -21.46 -5.42
N GLY A 77 -11.72 -20.88 -5.94
CA GLY A 77 -13.10 -21.31 -5.77
C GLY A 77 -13.57 -22.24 -6.89
N GLU A 78 -14.88 -22.38 -6.99
CA GLU A 78 -15.55 -23.16 -8.05
C GLU A 78 -15.40 -22.49 -9.42
N GLU A 79 -15.51 -23.28 -10.49
CA GLU A 79 -15.51 -22.82 -11.88
C GLU A 79 -14.29 -21.99 -12.31
N GLY A 80 -13.16 -22.10 -11.58
CA GLY A 80 -11.94 -21.34 -11.88
C GLY A 80 -11.97 -19.88 -11.40
N THR A 81 -12.92 -19.53 -10.55
CA THR A 81 -12.94 -18.24 -9.84
C THR A 81 -11.97 -18.25 -8.66
N TYR A 82 -11.64 -17.07 -8.15
CA TYR A 82 -10.76 -16.88 -7.01
C TYR A 82 -11.36 -15.90 -6.00
N THR A 83 -10.98 -16.08 -4.74
CA THR A 83 -11.28 -15.15 -3.64
C THR A 83 -9.99 -14.66 -3.00
N LEU A 84 -10.05 -13.46 -2.42
CA LEU A 84 -8.96 -12.79 -1.72
C LEU A 84 -9.32 -12.62 -0.24
N GLN A 85 -8.46 -13.12 0.63
CA GLN A 85 -8.39 -12.76 2.03
C GLN A 85 -7.06 -12.06 2.29
N VAL A 86 -7.05 -10.99 3.10
CA VAL A 86 -5.83 -10.30 3.53
C VAL A 86 -5.47 -10.80 4.92
N GLU A 87 -4.34 -11.50 5.03
CA GLU A 87 -3.71 -11.77 6.31
C GLU A 87 -3.13 -10.46 6.86
N HIS A 88 -3.48 -10.16 8.11
CA HIS A 88 -3.15 -8.92 8.79
C HIS A 88 -2.35 -9.24 10.05
N LYS A 89 -1.06 -8.89 10.04
CA LYS A 89 -0.21 -8.93 11.23
C LYS A 89 -0.08 -7.52 11.80
N GLY A 90 -0.86 -7.25 12.84
CA GLY A 90 -0.90 -5.96 13.52
C GLY A 90 -2.25 -5.76 14.20
N SER A 91 -2.58 -4.51 14.50
CA SER A 91 -3.83 -4.16 15.20
C SER A 91 -4.59 -3.01 14.58
N ARG A 92 -3.99 -2.27 13.65
CA ARG A 92 -4.63 -1.09 13.05
C ARG A 92 -5.68 -1.54 12.03
N PRO A 93 -6.90 -0.97 12.08
CA PRO A 93 -7.85 -1.15 11.00
C PRO A 93 -7.34 -0.38 9.77
N HIS A 94 -7.36 -1.02 8.60
CA HIS A 94 -6.94 -0.40 7.34
C HIS A 94 -8.09 -0.40 6.33
N ARG A 95 -8.29 0.71 5.65
CA ARG A 95 -9.06 0.81 4.40
C ARG A 95 -8.05 0.95 3.27
N ILE A 96 -7.98 -0.04 2.39
CA ILE A 96 -7.00 -0.10 1.29
C ILE A 96 -7.71 -0.26 -0.05
N ALA A 97 -7.03 0.11 -1.13
CA ALA A 97 -7.39 -0.30 -2.48
C ALA A 97 -6.52 -1.49 -2.89
N VAL A 98 -7.13 -2.47 -3.55
CA VAL A 98 -6.46 -3.62 -4.15
C VAL A 98 -6.58 -3.52 -5.66
N GLY A 99 -5.44 -3.36 -6.33
CA GLY A 99 -5.37 -3.34 -7.78
C GLY A 99 -5.26 -4.75 -8.34
N LEU A 100 -6.15 -5.09 -9.27
CA LEU A 100 -6.10 -6.33 -10.05
C LEU A 100 -5.61 -5.98 -11.46
N TYR A 101 -4.39 -6.39 -11.79
CA TYR A 101 -3.75 -6.07 -13.06
C TYR A 101 -3.61 -7.30 -13.94
N ASP A 102 -3.92 -7.14 -15.22
CA ASP A 102 -3.72 -8.16 -16.24
C ASP A 102 -2.65 -7.70 -17.24
N LEU A 103 -1.96 -8.67 -17.85
CA LEU A 103 -1.02 -8.38 -18.94
C LEU A 103 -1.78 -7.89 -20.17
N ASP A 104 -1.32 -6.81 -20.78
CA ASP A 104 -1.79 -6.42 -22.10
C ASP A 104 -1.25 -7.40 -23.15
N VAL A 105 -2.11 -8.29 -23.62
CA VAL A 105 -1.75 -9.33 -24.59
C VAL A 105 -1.44 -8.76 -25.98
N ALA A 106 -1.80 -7.52 -26.26
CA ALA A 106 -1.47 -6.84 -27.51
C ALA A 106 -0.09 -6.16 -27.47
N ASP A 107 0.56 -6.12 -26.30
CA ASP A 107 1.78 -5.38 -26.06
C ASP A 107 2.97 -6.29 -25.73
N GLU A 108 3.95 -6.33 -26.64
CA GLU A 108 5.18 -7.11 -26.45
C GLU A 108 6.05 -6.59 -25.28
N GLY A 109 5.83 -5.34 -24.84
CA GLY A 109 6.50 -4.67 -23.73
C GLY A 109 6.04 -5.11 -22.34
N ARG A 110 5.13 -6.09 -22.25
CA ARG A 110 4.61 -6.65 -21.00
C ARG A 110 3.96 -5.61 -20.08
N HIS A 111 3.27 -4.64 -20.68
CA HIS A 111 2.52 -3.64 -19.91
C HIS A 111 1.39 -4.28 -19.12
N LEU A 112 1.14 -3.74 -17.92
CA LEU A 112 0.08 -4.19 -17.04
C LEU A 112 -1.06 -3.18 -17.08
N VAL A 113 -2.27 -3.66 -17.34
CA VAL A 113 -3.49 -2.85 -17.35
C VAL A 113 -4.34 -3.14 -16.12
N LEU A 114 -4.87 -2.09 -15.50
CA LEU A 114 -5.77 -2.25 -14.36
C LEU A 114 -7.10 -2.84 -14.87
N ARG A 115 -7.40 -4.07 -14.48
CA ARG A 115 -8.70 -4.69 -14.72
C ARG A 115 -9.76 -4.09 -13.80
N ASP A 116 -9.47 -4.07 -12.51
CA ASP A 116 -10.41 -3.63 -11.48
C ASP A 116 -9.66 -3.17 -10.22
N ARG A 117 -10.32 -2.31 -9.43
CA ARG A 117 -9.82 -1.84 -8.14
C ARG A 117 -10.87 -2.08 -7.07
N LEU A 118 -10.49 -2.84 -6.05
CA LEU A 118 -11.37 -3.21 -4.94
C LEU A 118 -11.02 -2.42 -3.69
N ASP A 119 -11.99 -1.73 -3.09
CA ASP A 119 -11.80 -1.09 -1.78
C ASP A 119 -12.15 -2.07 -0.66
N LEU A 120 -11.20 -2.32 0.24
CA LEU A 120 -11.32 -3.31 1.31
C LEU A 120 -11.01 -2.71 2.68
N ASP A 121 -11.84 -3.06 3.66
CA ASP A 121 -11.50 -2.91 5.09
C ASP A 121 -10.76 -4.17 5.56
N VAL A 122 -9.68 -3.98 6.32
CA VAL A 122 -8.82 -5.02 6.89
C VAL A 122 -8.76 -4.80 8.42
N PRO A 123 -9.04 -5.82 9.24
CA PRO A 123 -9.37 -7.20 8.87
C PRO A 123 -10.73 -7.32 8.16
N GLN A 124 -10.81 -8.22 7.18
CA GLN A 124 -12.04 -8.52 6.45
C GLN A 124 -12.95 -9.47 7.24
N SER A 125 -14.26 -9.27 7.17
CA SER A 125 -15.23 -10.23 7.73
C SER A 125 -15.36 -11.51 6.90
N THR A 126 -15.23 -11.41 5.57
CA THR A 126 -15.33 -12.53 4.63
C THR A 126 -14.34 -12.36 3.47
N PRO A 127 -13.88 -13.46 2.83
CA PRO A 127 -13.09 -13.38 1.61
C PRO A 127 -13.84 -12.64 0.50
N GLN A 128 -13.10 -11.83 -0.28
CA GLN A 128 -13.65 -11.04 -1.38
C GLN A 128 -13.50 -11.79 -2.72
N PRO A 129 -14.58 -11.97 -3.52
CA PRO A 129 -14.46 -12.51 -4.87
C PRO A 129 -13.64 -11.58 -5.77
N ILE A 130 -12.69 -12.14 -6.54
CA ILE A 130 -11.85 -11.39 -7.49
C ILE A 130 -12.00 -11.87 -8.94
N GLY A 131 -12.93 -12.79 -9.20
CA GLY A 131 -13.16 -13.38 -10.51
C GLY A 131 -12.00 -14.28 -10.94
N LYS A 132 -11.49 -14.10 -12.16
CA LYS A 132 -10.28 -14.80 -12.62
C LYS A 132 -9.05 -14.27 -11.88
N ARG A 133 -8.04 -15.13 -11.68
CA ARG A 133 -6.77 -14.69 -11.09
C ARG A 133 -6.14 -13.59 -11.96
N PRO A 134 -5.82 -12.41 -11.41
CA PRO A 134 -5.07 -11.40 -12.14
C PRO A 134 -3.62 -11.83 -12.37
N THR A 135 -2.94 -11.22 -13.33
CA THR A 135 -1.48 -11.36 -13.48
C THR A 135 -0.75 -10.82 -12.25
N LEU A 136 -1.17 -9.66 -11.74
CA LEU A 136 -0.64 -9.05 -10.51
C LEU A 136 -1.80 -8.61 -9.61
N LEU A 137 -1.79 -9.07 -8.36
CA LEU A 137 -2.62 -8.56 -7.28
C LEU A 137 -1.78 -7.66 -6.38
N LEU A 138 -2.12 -6.37 -6.32
CA LEU A 138 -1.40 -5.38 -5.53
C LEU A 138 -2.27 -4.87 -4.38
N LEU A 139 -1.90 -5.19 -3.14
CA LEU A 139 -2.50 -4.57 -1.96
C LEU A 139 -1.97 -3.14 -1.79
N ASN A 140 -2.81 -2.26 -1.21
CA ASN A 140 -2.49 -0.85 -0.97
C ASN A 140 -2.09 -0.09 -2.25
N ASP A 141 -2.74 -0.40 -3.36
CA ASP A 141 -2.59 0.39 -4.58
C ASP A 141 -3.03 1.84 -4.31
N GLY A 142 -2.27 2.81 -4.81
CA GLY A 142 -2.45 4.22 -4.47
C GLY A 142 -1.89 4.65 -3.09
N ASP A 143 -1.19 3.77 -2.36
CA ASP A 143 -0.48 4.11 -1.11
C ASP A 143 -1.41 4.79 -0.07
N LEU A 144 -2.58 4.19 0.17
CA LEU A 144 -3.65 4.76 1.00
C LEU A 144 -3.39 4.55 2.51
N THR A 145 -2.68 3.48 2.87
CA THR A 145 -2.39 3.10 4.26
C THR A 145 -0.91 3.10 4.61
N TYR A 146 -0.59 3.24 5.89
CA TYR A 146 0.73 2.95 6.45
C TYR A 146 0.83 1.48 6.87
N ALA A 147 1.19 0.62 5.93
CA ALA A 147 1.44 -0.80 6.17
C ALA A 147 2.51 -1.34 5.23
N LYS A 148 3.21 -2.39 5.66
CA LYS A 148 4.08 -3.19 4.80
C LYS A 148 3.22 -4.11 3.96
N VAL A 149 3.46 -4.14 2.65
CA VAL A 149 2.79 -5.05 1.73
C VAL A 149 3.68 -6.25 1.44
N ARG A 150 3.06 -7.43 1.29
CA ARG A 150 3.68 -8.64 0.75
C ARG A 150 2.95 -9.09 -0.49
N PHE A 151 3.67 -9.78 -1.35
CA PHE A 151 3.11 -10.44 -2.53
C PHE A 151 2.89 -11.93 -2.25
N ASP A 152 1.85 -12.49 -2.86
CA ASP A 152 1.78 -13.93 -3.11
C ASP A 152 2.81 -14.34 -4.20
N THR A 153 3.01 -15.64 -4.36
CA THR A 153 4.03 -16.20 -5.26
C THR A 153 3.85 -15.74 -6.71
N GLU A 154 2.62 -15.78 -7.24
CA GLU A 154 2.35 -15.44 -8.63
C GLU A 154 2.44 -13.93 -8.88
N SER A 155 1.93 -13.12 -7.95
CA SER A 155 2.09 -11.66 -8.00
C SER A 155 3.55 -11.25 -7.91
N PHE A 156 4.34 -11.92 -7.07
CA PHE A 156 5.78 -11.67 -6.98
C PHE A 156 6.49 -11.99 -8.31
N LYS A 157 6.15 -13.12 -8.95
CA LYS A 157 6.66 -13.44 -10.29
C LYS A 157 6.31 -12.35 -11.30
N ALA A 158 5.06 -11.90 -11.34
CA ALA A 158 4.64 -10.81 -12.22
C ALA A 158 5.41 -9.50 -11.95
N VAL A 159 5.66 -9.17 -10.68
CA VAL A 159 6.51 -8.03 -10.32
C VAL A 159 7.93 -8.18 -10.89
N THR A 160 8.56 -9.35 -10.76
CA THR A 160 9.92 -9.55 -11.30
C THR A 160 10.01 -9.47 -12.81
N GLU A 161 8.90 -9.64 -13.52
CA GLU A 161 8.87 -9.69 -14.98
C GLU A 161 8.32 -8.41 -15.62
N CYS A 162 7.44 -7.68 -14.93
CA CYS A 162 6.58 -6.65 -15.53
C CYS A 162 6.50 -5.35 -14.71
N LEU A 163 7.29 -5.15 -13.63
CA LEU A 163 7.15 -3.97 -12.74
C LEU A 163 7.13 -2.64 -13.49
N SER A 164 8.08 -2.40 -14.40
CA SER A 164 8.16 -1.16 -15.18
C SER A 164 6.98 -0.95 -16.14
N GLY A 165 6.24 -2.01 -16.46
CA GLY A 165 5.04 -1.96 -17.29
C GLY A 165 3.78 -1.48 -16.55
N LEU A 166 3.86 -1.25 -15.22
CA LEU A 166 2.78 -0.62 -14.47
C LEU A 166 2.63 0.86 -14.86
N PRO A 167 1.42 1.37 -15.14
CA PRO A 167 1.25 2.68 -15.76
C PRO A 167 1.52 3.84 -14.79
N SER A 168 1.15 3.67 -13.52
CA SER A 168 1.23 4.73 -12.50
C SER A 168 2.57 4.70 -11.76
N PRO A 169 3.32 5.82 -11.69
CA PRO A 169 4.50 5.93 -10.84
C PRO A 169 4.20 5.62 -9.37
N LEU A 170 3.05 6.05 -8.86
CA LEU A 170 2.67 5.77 -7.46
C LEU A 170 2.48 4.26 -7.21
N THR A 171 1.88 3.55 -8.16
CA THR A 171 1.73 2.09 -8.08
C THR A 171 3.11 1.40 -8.11
N ARG A 172 4.02 1.83 -8.98
CA ARG A 172 5.42 1.36 -8.99
C ARG A 172 6.14 1.66 -7.67
N ALA A 173 5.87 2.82 -7.05
CA ALA A 173 6.40 3.18 -5.74
C ALA A 173 5.97 2.19 -4.65
N VAL A 174 4.69 1.80 -4.62
CA VAL A 174 4.17 0.80 -3.67
C VAL A 174 4.89 -0.54 -3.85
N VAL A 175 5.08 -0.98 -5.10
CA VAL A 175 5.82 -2.22 -5.40
C VAL A 175 7.27 -2.13 -4.93
N TRP A 176 7.99 -1.06 -5.27
CA TRP A 176 9.38 -0.87 -4.85
C TRP A 176 9.53 -0.81 -3.32
N ASN A 177 8.61 -0.16 -2.63
CA ASN A 177 8.59 -0.12 -1.17
C ASN A 177 8.31 -1.50 -0.57
N ALA A 178 7.38 -2.26 -1.12
CA ALA A 178 7.09 -3.64 -0.68
C ALA A 178 8.33 -4.55 -0.85
N LEU A 179 9.04 -4.45 -1.97
CA LEU A 179 10.29 -5.19 -2.20
C LEU A 179 11.38 -4.78 -1.21
N ARG A 180 11.57 -3.47 -0.98
CA ARG A 180 12.53 -2.94 0.00
C ARG A 180 12.24 -3.47 1.40
N ASP A 181 10.98 -3.43 1.82
CA ASP A 181 10.56 -3.89 3.14
C ASP A 181 10.73 -5.40 3.29
N ALA A 182 10.46 -6.18 2.24
CA ALA A 182 10.71 -7.62 2.23
C ALA A 182 12.20 -7.96 2.40
N VAL A 183 13.12 -7.21 1.78
CA VAL A 183 14.57 -7.36 2.02
C VAL A 183 14.91 -7.05 3.47
N ARG A 184 14.43 -5.92 3.99
CA ARG A 184 14.72 -5.49 5.38
C ARG A 184 14.20 -6.47 6.43
N ASP A 185 13.09 -7.14 6.14
CA ASP A 185 12.49 -8.13 7.02
C ASP A 185 13.05 -9.56 6.79
N GLY A 186 14.00 -9.73 5.87
CA GLY A 186 14.64 -11.02 5.58
C GLY A 186 13.77 -12.00 4.79
N GLU A 187 12.68 -11.53 4.19
CA GLU A 187 11.75 -12.35 3.38
C GLU A 187 12.11 -12.38 1.90
N LEU A 188 12.96 -11.46 1.44
CA LEU A 188 13.47 -11.41 0.07
C LEU A 188 15.01 -11.38 0.08
N PRO A 189 15.70 -12.28 -0.65
CA PRO A 189 17.14 -12.19 -0.81
C PRO A 189 17.55 -10.83 -1.37
N PRO A 190 18.58 -10.17 -0.81
CA PRO A 190 19.01 -8.86 -1.29
C PRO A 190 19.44 -8.87 -2.77
N THR A 191 20.04 -9.96 -3.24
CA THR A 191 20.41 -10.14 -4.65
C THR A 191 19.19 -10.14 -5.58
N ALA A 192 18.08 -10.76 -5.17
CA ALA A 192 16.84 -10.75 -5.95
C ALA A 192 16.28 -9.32 -6.11
N TYR A 193 16.45 -8.45 -5.11
CA TYR A 193 16.12 -7.02 -5.25
C TYR A 193 16.99 -6.32 -6.30
N LEU A 194 18.30 -6.62 -6.32
CA LEU A 194 19.21 -6.07 -7.34
C LEU A 194 18.85 -6.55 -8.75
N ASP A 195 18.44 -7.80 -8.90
CA ASP A 195 18.01 -8.34 -10.21
C ASP A 195 16.77 -7.61 -10.73
N VAL A 196 15.77 -7.39 -9.87
CA VAL A 196 14.58 -6.60 -10.22
C VAL A 196 14.96 -5.14 -10.55
N ALA A 197 15.84 -4.53 -9.76
CA ALA A 197 16.34 -3.17 -10.03
C ALA A 197 17.05 -3.08 -11.38
N ARG A 198 17.93 -4.04 -11.69
CA ARG A 198 18.64 -4.12 -12.97
C ARG A 198 17.69 -4.28 -14.15
N ALA A 199 16.65 -5.10 -14.01
CA ALA A 199 15.68 -5.35 -15.08
C ALA A 199 14.80 -4.12 -15.36
N HIS A 200 14.35 -3.40 -14.32
CA HIS A 200 13.28 -2.42 -14.45
C HIS A 200 13.73 -0.96 -14.38
N LEU A 201 14.83 -0.62 -13.71
CA LEU A 201 15.29 0.78 -13.66
C LEU A 201 15.62 1.41 -15.02
N PRO A 202 16.16 0.69 -16.03
CA PRO A 202 16.38 1.27 -17.35
C PRO A 202 15.10 1.79 -18.03
N HIS A 203 13.94 1.29 -17.60
CA HIS A 203 12.62 1.64 -18.14
C HIS A 203 11.85 2.59 -17.21
N GLU A 204 12.39 2.92 -16.04
CA GLU A 204 11.75 3.84 -15.11
C GLU A 204 11.99 5.29 -15.53
N THR A 205 10.91 6.06 -15.60
CA THR A 205 10.94 7.47 -16.05
C THR A 205 10.76 8.45 -14.88
N ASP A 206 10.27 7.98 -13.73
CA ASP A 206 10.13 8.80 -12.54
C ASP A 206 11.47 8.90 -11.79
N LEU A 207 12.03 10.12 -11.76
CA LEU A 207 13.33 10.37 -11.15
C LEU A 207 13.38 10.05 -9.64
N ALA A 208 12.28 10.28 -8.91
CA ALA A 208 12.24 10.01 -7.48
C ALA A 208 12.29 8.50 -7.19
N LEU A 209 11.64 7.70 -8.03
CA LEU A 209 11.75 6.24 -7.97
C LEU A 209 13.17 5.78 -8.27
N VAL A 210 13.76 6.24 -9.38
CA VAL A 210 15.14 5.87 -9.74
C VAL A 210 16.11 6.18 -8.60
N GLN A 211 16.06 7.41 -8.08
CA GLN A 211 16.91 7.82 -6.95
C GLN A 211 16.67 6.98 -5.70
N GLY A 212 15.41 6.73 -5.35
CA GLY A 212 15.05 5.97 -4.15
C GLY A 212 15.46 4.48 -4.22
N VAL A 213 15.35 3.86 -5.39
CA VAL A 213 15.78 2.47 -5.60
C VAL A 213 17.30 2.40 -5.61
N LEU A 214 17.99 3.27 -6.36
CA LEU A 214 19.46 3.28 -6.41
C LEU A 214 20.09 3.58 -5.06
N ALA A 215 19.54 4.52 -4.28
CA ALA A 215 20.02 4.80 -2.93
C ALA A 215 19.88 3.57 -2.02
N PHE A 216 18.75 2.86 -2.09
CA PHE A 216 18.58 1.65 -1.30
C PHE A 216 19.51 0.51 -1.77
N ALA A 217 19.60 0.29 -3.08
CA ALA A 217 20.43 -0.74 -3.69
C ALA A 217 21.92 -0.55 -3.35
N SER A 218 22.45 0.67 -3.50
CA SER A 218 23.86 0.96 -3.20
C SER A 218 24.14 0.92 -1.69
N THR A 219 23.42 1.71 -0.90
CA THR A 219 23.78 1.98 0.51
C THR A 219 23.45 0.84 1.47
N TYR A 220 22.43 0.04 1.15
CA TYR A 220 21.98 -1.03 2.05
C TYR A 220 22.23 -2.40 1.44
N VAL A 221 21.82 -2.62 0.19
CA VAL A 221 21.90 -3.96 -0.39
C VAL A 221 23.35 -4.32 -0.70
N ALA A 222 24.01 -3.59 -1.59
CA ALA A 222 25.39 -3.87 -2.00
C ALA A 222 26.39 -3.70 -0.85
N ASP A 223 26.29 -2.61 -0.10
CA ASP A 223 27.26 -2.29 0.95
C ASP A 223 27.12 -3.13 2.23
N ARG A 224 25.92 -3.64 2.55
CA ARG A 224 25.66 -4.25 3.88
C ARG A 224 25.05 -5.63 3.84
N TYR A 225 24.33 -5.99 2.78
CA TYR A 225 23.53 -7.22 2.74
C TYR A 225 24.04 -8.26 1.73
N THR A 226 25.05 -7.94 0.94
CA THR A 226 25.74 -8.87 0.04
C THR A 226 27.21 -9.01 0.41
N THR A 227 27.79 -10.19 0.19
CA THR A 227 29.24 -10.39 0.30
C THR A 227 29.96 -9.82 -0.93
N PRO A 228 31.17 -9.26 -0.79
CA PRO A 228 31.99 -8.92 -1.95
C PRO A 228 32.42 -10.22 -2.63
N GLU A 229 31.84 -10.52 -3.78
CA GLU A 229 32.33 -11.50 -4.75
C GLU A 229 32.61 -10.81 -6.09
#